data_AF-A0A1H3KV55-F1
#
_entry.id   AF-A0A1H3KV55-F1
#
_cell.length_a   1.000
_cell.length_b   1.000
_cell.length_c   1.000
_cell.angle_alpha   90.00
_cell.angle_beta   90.00
_cell.angle_gamma   90.00
#
_symmetry.space_group_name_H-M   'P 1'
#
loop_
_entity.id
_entity.type
_entity.pdbx_description
1 polymer ?
#
loop_
_entity_poly.entity_id
_entity_poly.type
_entity_poly.pdbx_seq_one_letter_code
_entity_poly.pdbx_strand_id
1 'polypeptide(L)'
;MLRRLSDVLNESTMGFLALASLSIGVAPLLFKLPHGIIQSFNIANWLIIGLFALEYGVNFMLSSNRYAFALEPWHLLDAAIVIAPLLFLIPAASHGARSTPALRILRLFRILLFGPRILRSLRPPSMLSPIAVADGKSQISILRSDATVRSKCGWDELRKWLAAPTNDWIHASNLSPEHLKAIALALGVSQITIETALLESSFPRIESGPIWTAFTISLPSAEEVTHRIPVLLLISENSILSLSRHPFDLRRLHMKASTLSWGPRCVLHIIGQVLTRHEELAGRMEQMVRQLEALPVIESPESFFRETFHLKRLLSTAKGDLWRLRGLLEMLADGRRQLPGLTPDQRASVVPLAEEAEYLYETIDNARESVLSLIELHLDIAAHDTNRFMRLLAIVTTLALIPAVIGGLLGMNLGEAPWSVTLGQVAFGTLVLTLGVLYTFMAKGWLR
;
A
#
# COMPACT_ATOMS: atom_id res chain seq x y z
N MET A 1 14.57 -18.78 -14.14
CA MET A 1 13.61 -19.04 -15.24
C MET A 1 12.21 -19.31 -14.72
N LEU A 2 12.02 -20.26 -13.78
CA LEU A 2 10.72 -20.59 -13.17
C LEU A 2 10.00 -19.39 -12.50
N ARG A 3 10.72 -18.52 -11.78
CA ARG A 3 10.13 -17.29 -11.19
C ARG A 3 9.59 -16.31 -12.24
N ARG A 4 10.34 -16.06 -13.32
CA ARG A 4 9.88 -15.19 -14.43
C ARG A 4 8.65 -15.75 -15.16
N LEU A 5 8.53 -17.08 -15.25
CA LEU A 5 7.34 -17.74 -15.81
C LEU A 5 6.12 -17.61 -14.88
N SER A 6 6.32 -17.69 -13.56
CA SER A 6 5.30 -17.42 -12.55
C SER A 6 4.83 -15.96 -12.58
N ASP A 7 5.75 -15.00 -12.79
CA ASP A 7 5.41 -13.58 -12.90
C ASP A 7 4.56 -13.26 -14.15
N VAL A 8 4.79 -13.97 -15.27
CA VAL A 8 4.01 -13.84 -16.51
C VAL A 8 2.65 -14.54 -16.40
N LEU A 9 2.59 -15.69 -15.73
CA LEU A 9 1.36 -16.43 -15.44
C LEU A 9 0.76 -15.97 -14.10
N ASN A 10 0.67 -14.66 -13.91
CA ASN A 10 0.08 -14.11 -12.70
C ASN A 10 -1.44 -14.32 -12.68
N GLU A 11 -2.04 -14.11 -11.51
CA GLU A 11 -3.45 -14.38 -11.27
C GLU A 11 -4.41 -13.65 -12.23
N SER A 12 -4.05 -12.43 -12.67
CA SER A 12 -4.82 -11.63 -13.63
C SER A 12 -4.78 -12.21 -15.05
N THR A 13 -3.62 -12.66 -15.53
CA THR A 13 -3.50 -13.29 -16.85
C THR A 13 -4.28 -14.60 -16.93
N MET A 14 -4.27 -15.39 -15.86
CA MET A 14 -5.02 -16.64 -15.78
C MET A 14 -6.52 -16.41 -15.66
N GLY A 15 -6.94 -15.35 -14.95
CA GLY A 15 -8.34 -14.89 -14.93
C GLY A 15 -8.85 -14.51 -16.33
N PHE A 16 -8.05 -13.82 -17.13
CA PHE A 16 -8.40 -13.48 -18.52
C PHE A 16 -8.52 -14.73 -19.42
N LEU A 17 -7.56 -15.67 -19.32
CA LEU A 17 -7.59 -16.92 -20.10
C LEU A 17 -8.78 -17.82 -19.72
N ALA A 18 -9.17 -17.84 -18.43
CA ALA A 18 -10.40 -18.49 -17.97
C ALA A 18 -11.65 -17.90 -18.66
N LEU A 19 -11.75 -16.58 -18.72
CA LEU A 19 -12.86 -15.89 -19.38
C LEU A 19 -12.88 -16.13 -20.89
N ALA A 20 -11.72 -16.12 -21.55
CA ALA A 20 -11.63 -16.43 -22.98
C ALA A 20 -12.06 -17.87 -23.27
N SER A 21 -11.62 -18.84 -22.46
CA SER A 21 -12.04 -20.25 -22.57
C SER A 21 -13.55 -20.40 -22.38
N LEU A 22 -14.12 -19.63 -21.44
CA LEU A 22 -15.56 -19.58 -21.19
C LEU A 22 -16.33 -19.09 -22.42
N SER A 23 -15.93 -17.96 -23.01
CA SER A 23 -16.57 -17.40 -24.20
C SER A 23 -16.48 -18.36 -25.40
N ILE A 24 -15.33 -19.00 -25.59
CA ILE A 24 -15.10 -19.99 -26.65
C ILE A 24 -15.98 -21.23 -26.45
N GLY A 25 -16.20 -21.66 -25.20
CA GLY A 25 -17.05 -22.81 -24.88
C GLY A 25 -18.55 -22.55 -25.06
N VAL A 26 -18.99 -21.31 -24.85
CA VAL A 26 -20.41 -20.90 -24.97
C VAL A 26 -20.81 -20.57 -26.41
N ALA A 27 -19.91 -19.99 -27.22
CA ALA A 27 -20.24 -19.56 -28.58
C ALA A 27 -20.88 -20.63 -29.49
N PRO A 28 -20.43 -21.91 -29.50
CA PRO A 28 -21.06 -22.97 -30.30
C PRO A 28 -22.43 -23.43 -29.76
N LEU A 29 -22.79 -23.08 -28.53
CA LEU A 29 -24.11 -23.36 -27.95
C LEU A 29 -25.15 -22.30 -28.37
N LEU A 30 -24.70 -21.07 -28.63
CA LEU A 30 -25.56 -19.95 -29.02
C LEU A 30 -25.68 -19.79 -30.54
N PHE A 31 -24.64 -20.15 -31.30
CA PHE A 31 -24.57 -19.89 -32.74
C PHE A 31 -24.21 -21.15 -33.54
N LYS A 32 -24.80 -21.31 -34.74
CA LYS A 32 -24.39 -22.33 -35.70
C LYS A 32 -23.13 -21.88 -36.43
N LEU A 33 -21.98 -22.37 -35.98
CA LEU A 33 -20.67 -21.97 -36.51
C LEU A 33 -20.18 -22.93 -37.61
N PRO A 34 -19.49 -22.43 -38.65
CA PRO A 34 -18.84 -23.28 -39.65
C PRO A 34 -17.73 -24.13 -39.02
N HIS A 35 -17.50 -25.31 -39.60
CA HIS A 35 -16.60 -26.34 -39.06
C HIS A 35 -15.17 -25.84 -38.81
N GLY A 36 -14.64 -24.94 -39.64
CA GLY A 36 -13.30 -24.36 -39.46
C GLY A 36 -13.17 -23.47 -38.20
N ILE A 37 -14.23 -22.76 -37.82
CA ILE A 37 -14.25 -21.92 -36.61
C ILE A 37 -14.31 -22.80 -35.36
N ILE A 38 -15.11 -23.87 -35.41
CA ILE A 38 -15.21 -24.85 -34.30
C ILE A 38 -13.85 -25.54 -34.05
N GLN A 39 -13.11 -25.89 -35.10
CA GLN A 39 -11.76 -26.46 -34.95
C GLN A 39 -10.79 -25.47 -34.32
N SER A 40 -10.81 -24.21 -34.76
CA SER A 40 -9.97 -23.14 -34.21
C SER A 40 -10.25 -22.91 -32.72
N PHE A 41 -11.53 -22.94 -32.33
CA PHE A 41 -11.97 -22.83 -30.94
C PHE A 41 -11.51 -24.00 -30.08
N ASN A 42 -11.54 -25.23 -30.61
CA ASN A 42 -11.03 -26.40 -29.90
C ASN A 42 -9.51 -26.32 -29.68
N ILE A 43 -8.75 -25.86 -30.67
CA ILE A 43 -7.29 -25.69 -30.56
C ILE A 43 -6.96 -24.64 -29.48
N ALA A 44 -7.63 -23.49 -29.53
CA ALA A 44 -7.43 -22.43 -28.54
C ALA A 44 -7.75 -22.91 -27.11
N ASN A 45 -8.80 -23.72 -26.93
CA ASN A 45 -9.17 -24.24 -25.62
C ASN A 45 -8.11 -25.21 -25.06
N TRP A 46 -7.55 -26.10 -25.88
CA TRP A 46 -6.46 -26.98 -25.47
C TRP A 46 -5.19 -26.22 -25.12
N LEU A 47 -4.88 -25.13 -25.84
CA LEU A 47 -3.74 -24.27 -25.55
C LEU A 47 -3.90 -23.59 -24.19
N ILE A 48 -5.10 -23.06 -23.89
CA ILE A 48 -5.41 -22.46 -22.59
C ILE A 48 -5.23 -23.50 -21.47
N ILE A 49 -5.80 -24.70 -21.61
CA ILE A 49 -5.65 -25.78 -20.60
C ILE A 49 -4.17 -26.12 -20.37
N GLY A 50 -3.34 -26.13 -21.43
CA GLY A 50 -1.90 -26.33 -21.32
C GLY A 50 -1.21 -25.26 -20.49
N LEU A 51 -1.62 -23.98 -20.60
CA LEU A 51 -1.10 -22.89 -19.78
C LEU A 51 -1.50 -23.03 -18.30
N PHE A 52 -2.73 -23.47 -18.00
CA PHE A 52 -3.17 -23.78 -16.64
C PHE A 52 -2.37 -24.93 -16.02
N ALA A 53 -2.08 -25.98 -16.80
CA ALA A 53 -1.25 -27.09 -16.33
C ALA A 53 0.19 -26.64 -16.03
N LEU A 54 0.74 -25.75 -16.86
CA LEU A 54 2.08 -25.21 -16.69
C LEU A 54 2.17 -24.35 -15.43
N GLU A 55 1.23 -23.43 -15.22
CA GLU A 55 1.18 -22.58 -14.03
C GLU A 55 1.09 -23.42 -12.74
N TYR A 56 0.16 -24.39 -12.70
CA TYR A 56 0.01 -25.28 -11.55
C TYR A 56 1.30 -26.05 -11.26
N GLY A 57 1.97 -26.57 -12.29
CA GLY A 57 3.24 -27.27 -12.16
C GLY A 57 4.38 -26.39 -11.64
N VAL A 58 4.50 -25.15 -12.14
CA VAL A 58 5.53 -24.19 -11.69
C VAL A 58 5.32 -23.81 -10.23
N ASN A 59 4.08 -23.51 -9.82
CA ASN A 59 3.76 -23.12 -8.46
C ASN A 59 3.91 -24.29 -7.48
N PHE A 60 3.57 -25.51 -7.90
CA PHE A 60 3.82 -26.73 -7.12
C PHE A 60 5.32 -26.94 -6.84
N MET A 61 6.18 -26.73 -7.85
CA MET A 61 7.63 -26.86 -7.71
C MET A 61 8.28 -25.80 -6.81
N LEU A 62 7.72 -24.59 -6.75
CA LEU A 62 8.22 -23.48 -5.95
C LEU A 62 7.74 -23.50 -4.49
N SER A 63 6.75 -24.33 -4.15
CA SER A 63 6.19 -24.41 -2.81
C SER A 63 7.10 -25.15 -1.81
N SER A 64 7.31 -24.55 -0.62
CA SER A 64 8.12 -25.16 0.46
C SER A 64 7.46 -26.38 1.10
N ASN A 65 6.12 -26.46 1.06
CA ASN A 65 5.34 -27.59 1.57
C ASN A 65 4.28 -28.04 0.55
N ARG A 66 4.58 -29.11 -0.17
CA ARG A 66 3.78 -29.63 -1.29
C ARG A 66 2.40 -30.15 -0.88
N TYR A 67 2.27 -30.66 0.35
CA TYR A 67 1.00 -31.18 0.86
C TYR A 67 0.03 -30.06 1.20
N ALA A 68 0.51 -29.02 1.87
CA ALA A 68 -0.29 -27.85 2.19
C ALA A 68 -0.76 -27.12 0.92
N PHE A 69 0.12 -27.04 -0.10
CA PHE A 69 -0.21 -26.45 -1.40
C PHE A 69 -1.32 -27.22 -2.12
N ALA A 70 -1.23 -28.56 -2.20
CA ALA A 70 -2.22 -29.37 -2.91
C ALA A 70 -3.59 -29.46 -2.22
N LEU A 71 -3.65 -29.24 -0.89
CA LEU A 71 -4.87 -29.28 -0.09
C LEU A 71 -5.60 -27.92 -0.04
N GLU A 72 -5.01 -26.85 -0.57
CA GLU A 72 -5.68 -25.56 -0.62
C GLU A 72 -6.89 -25.64 -1.58
N PRO A 73 -8.09 -25.17 -1.16
CA PRO A 73 -9.32 -25.29 -1.95
C PRO A 73 -9.22 -24.75 -3.38
N TRP A 74 -8.36 -23.75 -3.60
CA TRP A 74 -8.18 -23.10 -4.89
C TRP A 74 -7.22 -23.86 -5.81
N HIS A 75 -6.15 -24.44 -5.26
CA HIS A 75 -5.25 -25.30 -6.02
C HIS A 75 -5.93 -26.62 -6.41
N LEU A 76 -6.88 -27.10 -5.60
CA LEU A 76 -7.79 -28.19 -5.97
C LEU A 76 -8.67 -27.83 -7.17
N LEU A 77 -9.17 -26.59 -7.24
CA LEU A 77 -9.95 -26.10 -8.37
C LEU A 77 -9.11 -26.06 -9.66
N ASP A 78 -7.88 -25.58 -9.56
CA ASP A 78 -6.93 -25.50 -10.68
C ASP A 78 -6.56 -26.90 -11.20
N ALA A 79 -6.31 -27.84 -10.29
CA ALA A 79 -6.11 -29.24 -10.62
C ALA A 79 -7.35 -29.84 -11.31
N ALA A 80 -8.56 -29.51 -10.85
CA ALA A 80 -9.80 -29.97 -11.48
C ALA A 80 -9.98 -29.39 -12.90
N ILE A 81 -9.61 -28.12 -13.13
CA ILE A 81 -9.63 -27.47 -14.46
C ILE A 81 -8.71 -28.19 -15.45
N VAL A 82 -7.55 -28.68 -14.99
CA VAL A 82 -6.58 -29.39 -15.82
C VAL A 82 -6.95 -30.86 -16.03
N ILE A 83 -7.42 -31.56 -14.99
CA ILE A 83 -7.69 -33.00 -15.00
C ILE A 83 -9.01 -33.33 -15.71
N ALA A 84 -10.06 -32.51 -15.53
CA ALA A 84 -11.38 -32.79 -16.10
C ALA A 84 -11.36 -32.92 -17.64
N PRO A 85 -10.64 -32.08 -18.42
CA PRO A 85 -10.46 -32.25 -19.87
C PRO A 85 -9.66 -33.49 -20.26
N LEU A 86 -8.63 -33.86 -19.48
CA LEU A 86 -7.77 -35.02 -19.76
C LEU A 86 -8.51 -36.36 -19.64
N LEU A 87 -9.46 -36.45 -18.70
CA LEU A 87 -10.32 -37.62 -18.52
C LEU A 87 -11.16 -37.95 -19.77
N PHE A 88 -11.44 -36.95 -20.63
CA PHE A 88 -12.19 -37.13 -21.88
C PHE A 88 -11.35 -37.70 -23.04
N LEU A 89 -10.02 -37.77 -22.90
CA LEU A 89 -9.14 -38.39 -23.90
C LEU A 89 -9.03 -39.92 -23.73
N ILE A 90 -9.55 -40.47 -22.61
CA ILE A 90 -9.45 -41.91 -22.33
C ILE A 90 -10.42 -42.69 -23.25
N PRO A 91 -9.92 -43.62 -24.09
CA PRO A 91 -10.72 -44.33 -25.09
C PRO A 91 -11.89 -45.15 -24.51
N ALA A 92 -11.80 -45.57 -23.24
CA ALA A 92 -12.85 -46.35 -22.57
C ALA A 92 -14.18 -45.58 -22.40
N ALA A 93 -14.17 -44.24 -22.47
CA ALA A 93 -15.37 -43.42 -22.42
C ALA A 93 -16.00 -43.18 -23.82
N SER A 94 -15.40 -43.70 -24.89
CA SER A 94 -15.61 -43.17 -26.25
C SER A 94 -16.77 -43.76 -27.06
N HIS A 95 -17.33 -44.92 -26.69
CA HIS A 95 -18.33 -45.59 -27.56
C HIS A 95 -19.81 -45.32 -27.23
N GLY A 96 -20.14 -44.87 -26.02
CA GLY A 96 -21.54 -44.52 -25.65
C GLY A 96 -21.77 -43.05 -25.25
N ALA A 97 -20.71 -42.31 -24.93
CA ALA A 97 -20.86 -41.00 -24.29
C ALA A 97 -20.93 -39.81 -25.25
N ARG A 98 -20.52 -39.94 -26.52
CA ARG A 98 -20.34 -38.78 -27.43
C ARG A 98 -21.63 -38.03 -27.81
N SER A 99 -22.81 -38.60 -27.57
CA SER A 99 -24.11 -38.03 -27.98
C SER A 99 -25.09 -37.73 -26.82
N THR A 100 -24.73 -38.01 -25.56
CA THR A 100 -25.67 -37.84 -24.45
C THR A 100 -25.73 -36.40 -23.91
N PRO A 101 -26.93 -35.89 -23.53
CA PRO A 101 -27.11 -34.57 -22.93
C PRO A 101 -26.29 -34.37 -21.63
N ALA A 102 -25.89 -35.47 -20.97
CA ALA A 102 -24.97 -35.47 -19.84
C ALA A 102 -23.61 -34.81 -20.16
N LEU A 103 -23.07 -34.97 -21.37
CA LEU A 103 -21.82 -34.29 -21.77
C LEU A 103 -22.01 -32.79 -22.03
N ARG A 104 -23.21 -32.34 -22.41
CA ARG A 104 -23.53 -30.90 -22.54
C ARG A 104 -23.59 -30.25 -21.16
N ILE A 105 -24.17 -30.93 -20.18
CA ILE A 105 -24.20 -30.51 -18.78
C ILE A 105 -22.77 -30.48 -18.21
N LEU A 106 -21.91 -31.44 -18.55
CA LEU A 106 -20.51 -31.46 -18.10
C LEU A 106 -19.64 -30.36 -18.76
N ARG A 107 -19.96 -29.94 -19.99
CA ARG A 107 -19.39 -28.74 -20.62
C ARG A 107 -19.86 -27.45 -19.94
N LEU A 108 -21.13 -27.39 -19.51
CA LEU A 108 -21.66 -26.30 -18.68
C LEU A 108 -21.04 -26.29 -17.27
N PHE A 109 -20.66 -27.46 -16.72
CA PHE A 109 -19.96 -27.55 -15.44
C PHE A 109 -18.58 -26.89 -15.46
N ARG A 110 -17.92 -26.83 -16.63
CA ARG A 110 -16.66 -26.07 -16.81
C ARG A 110 -16.85 -24.57 -16.59
N ILE A 111 -18.00 -24.04 -17.00
CA ILE A 111 -18.38 -22.62 -16.82
C ILE A 111 -18.46 -22.27 -15.33
N LEU A 112 -19.00 -23.21 -14.53
CA LEU A 112 -19.10 -23.09 -13.08
C LEU A 112 -17.74 -23.12 -12.36
N LEU A 113 -16.74 -23.84 -12.90
CA LEU A 113 -15.40 -23.94 -12.30
C LEU A 113 -14.54 -22.69 -12.55
N PHE A 114 -14.74 -21.96 -13.65
CA PHE A 114 -13.99 -20.73 -13.95
C PHE A 114 -14.52 -19.49 -13.22
N GLY A 115 -15.80 -19.48 -12.82
CA GLY A 115 -16.43 -18.34 -12.12
C GLY A 115 -15.75 -17.93 -10.81
N PRO A 116 -15.44 -18.86 -9.88
CA PRO A 116 -14.76 -18.54 -8.62
C PRO A 116 -13.35 -17.97 -8.81
N ARG A 117 -12.66 -18.36 -9.90
CA ARG A 117 -11.30 -17.90 -10.21
C ARG A 117 -11.28 -16.45 -10.74
N ILE A 118 -12.27 -16.07 -11.54
CA ILE A 118 -12.48 -14.68 -11.99
C ILE A 118 -12.73 -13.77 -10.77
N LEU A 119 -13.48 -14.25 -9.77
CA LEU A 119 -13.78 -13.50 -8.56
C LEU A 119 -12.54 -13.28 -7.66
N ARG A 120 -11.59 -14.23 -7.67
CA ARG A 120 -10.34 -14.15 -6.91
C ARG A 120 -9.37 -13.11 -7.49
N SER A 121 -9.26 -13.04 -8.82
CA SER A 121 -8.47 -12.01 -9.54
C SER A 121 -8.90 -10.56 -9.24
N LEU A 122 -10.11 -10.37 -8.70
CA LEU A 122 -10.66 -9.06 -8.37
C LEU A 122 -10.45 -8.67 -6.90
N ARG A 123 -9.90 -9.56 -6.06
CA ARG A 123 -9.58 -9.23 -4.66
C ARG A 123 -8.23 -8.51 -4.57
N PRO A 124 -8.16 -7.36 -3.86
CA PRO A 124 -6.87 -6.73 -3.59
C PRO A 124 -6.00 -7.66 -2.73
N PRO A 125 -4.67 -7.70 -2.96
CA PRO A 125 -3.76 -8.54 -2.19
C PRO A 125 -3.84 -8.16 -0.70
N SER A 126 -4.13 -9.14 0.15
CA SER A 126 -4.19 -8.97 1.60
C SER A 126 -2.81 -8.62 2.16
N MET A 127 -2.59 -7.34 2.44
CA MET A 127 -1.38 -6.81 3.07
C MET A 127 -1.39 -7.03 4.59
N LEU A 128 -1.27 -8.27 5.06
CA LEU A 128 -0.95 -8.53 6.46
C LEU A 128 -0.05 -9.76 6.55
N SER A 129 1.26 -9.55 6.36
CA SER A 129 2.26 -10.52 6.78
C SER A 129 2.41 -10.47 8.30
N PRO A 130 2.53 -11.61 9.01
CA PRO A 130 2.85 -11.62 10.43
C PRO A 130 4.21 -10.97 10.67
N ILE A 131 4.25 -10.03 11.62
CA ILE A 131 5.44 -9.25 11.98
C ILE A 131 6.52 -10.20 12.52
N ALA A 132 7.70 -10.20 11.90
CA ALA A 132 8.84 -11.02 12.29
C ALA A 132 9.30 -10.71 13.74
N VAL A 133 9.55 -11.76 14.51
CA VAL A 133 10.17 -11.67 15.84
C VAL A 133 11.62 -11.18 15.65
N ALA A 134 11.99 -10.08 16.29
CA ALA A 134 13.35 -9.56 16.26
C ALA A 134 14.35 -10.60 16.81
N ASP A 135 15.25 -11.07 15.95
CA ASP A 135 16.21 -12.14 16.20
C ASP A 135 17.58 -11.57 16.62
N GLY A 136 17.63 -10.88 17.77
CA GLY A 136 18.86 -10.28 18.29
C GLY A 136 19.27 -10.83 19.66
N LYS A 137 20.47 -10.46 20.14
CA LYS A 137 20.87 -10.63 21.56
C LYS A 137 20.33 -9.48 22.42
N SER A 138 19.89 -9.77 23.64
CA SER A 138 19.47 -8.76 24.62
C SER A 138 20.62 -7.79 24.92
N GLN A 139 20.37 -6.47 24.85
CA GLN A 139 21.37 -5.45 25.20
C GLN A 139 20.83 -4.54 26.29
N ILE A 140 21.52 -4.47 27.42
CA ILE A 140 21.18 -3.61 28.55
C ILE A 140 22.36 -2.66 28.80
N SER A 141 22.05 -1.37 28.92
CA SER A 141 23.03 -0.32 29.20
C SER A 141 22.51 0.61 30.28
N ILE A 142 23.41 1.11 31.11
CA ILE A 142 23.09 2.05 32.19
C ILE A 142 23.85 3.35 31.96
N LEU A 143 23.16 4.47 32.24
CA LEU A 143 23.72 5.81 32.28
C LEU A 143 23.44 6.38 33.66
N ARG A 144 24.50 6.69 34.40
CA ARG A 144 24.39 7.30 35.73
C ARG A 144 24.23 8.81 35.61
N SER A 145 23.57 9.44 36.58
CA SER A 145 23.34 10.89 36.56
C SER A 145 24.62 11.75 36.51
N ASP A 146 25.76 11.21 36.94
CA ASP A 146 27.08 11.85 36.97
C ASP A 146 27.98 11.46 35.78
N ALA A 147 27.58 10.46 35.00
CA ALA A 147 28.38 9.89 33.92
C ALA A 147 27.88 10.35 32.54
N THR A 148 28.81 10.68 31.66
CA THR A 148 28.52 11.01 30.25
C THR A 148 28.55 9.77 29.35
N VAL A 149 29.06 8.64 29.85
CA VAL A 149 29.30 7.40 29.08
C VAL A 149 28.48 6.25 29.65
N ARG A 150 27.89 5.45 28.76
CA ARG A 150 27.14 4.24 29.13
C ARG A 150 28.06 3.09 29.47
N SER A 151 27.72 2.35 30.53
CA SER A 151 28.29 1.03 30.79
C SER A 151 27.30 -0.07 30.39
N LYS A 152 27.83 -1.20 29.90
CA LYS A 152 27.03 -2.40 29.69
C LYS A 152 26.64 -2.97 31.04
N CYS A 153 25.38 -3.38 31.16
CA CYS A 153 24.78 -3.88 32.38
C CYS A 153 24.20 -5.29 32.10
N GLY A 154 24.26 -6.18 33.10
CA GLY A 154 23.69 -7.52 33.02
C GLY A 154 22.20 -7.54 33.40
N TRP A 155 21.50 -8.64 33.09
CA TRP A 155 20.11 -8.84 33.55
C TRP A 155 19.98 -8.81 35.07
N ASP A 156 20.95 -9.40 35.79
CA ASP A 156 20.93 -9.45 37.26
C ASP A 156 21.07 -8.07 37.90
N GLU A 157 21.80 -7.16 37.27
CA GLU A 157 21.94 -5.78 37.72
C GLU A 157 20.66 -4.98 37.48
N LEU A 158 20.02 -5.14 36.32
CA LEU A 158 18.69 -4.57 36.06
C LEU A 158 17.66 -5.08 37.09
N ARG A 159 17.68 -6.37 37.42
CA ARG A 159 16.77 -6.95 38.42
C ARG A 159 16.99 -6.36 39.82
N LYS A 160 18.24 -6.15 40.22
CA LYS A 160 18.57 -5.48 41.49
C LYS A 160 18.10 -4.03 41.51
N TRP A 161 18.29 -3.31 40.40
CA TRP A 161 17.85 -1.93 40.26
C TRP A 161 16.32 -1.79 40.27
N LEU A 162 15.59 -2.73 39.66
CA LEU A 162 14.13 -2.75 39.70
C LEU A 162 13.59 -2.89 41.14
N ALA A 163 14.31 -3.58 42.02
CA ALA A 163 13.95 -3.73 43.43
C ALA A 163 14.31 -2.48 44.27
N ALA A 164 15.35 -1.74 43.89
CA ALA A 164 15.81 -0.52 44.57
C ALA A 164 16.29 0.51 43.53
N PRO A 165 15.39 1.34 42.98
CA PRO A 165 15.73 2.29 41.92
C PRO A 165 16.70 3.36 42.42
N THR A 166 17.82 3.51 41.71
CA THR A 166 18.81 4.58 41.91
C THR A 166 18.62 5.72 40.89
N ASN A 167 19.38 6.82 41.01
CA ASN A 167 19.36 7.96 40.09
C ASN A 167 20.02 7.67 38.73
N ASP A 168 19.58 6.59 38.08
CA ASP A 168 20.16 6.07 36.85
C ASP A 168 19.09 5.96 35.75
N TRP A 169 19.56 6.06 34.51
CA TRP A 169 18.80 5.70 33.32
C TRP A 169 19.26 4.34 32.82
N ILE A 170 18.38 3.34 32.88
CA ILE A 170 18.62 2.04 32.26
C ILE A 170 17.90 1.93 30.91
N HIS A 171 18.63 1.51 29.89
CA HIS A 171 18.09 1.18 28.59
C HIS A 171 18.26 -0.30 28.30
N ALA A 172 17.15 -0.99 28.06
CA ALA A 172 17.12 -2.39 27.68
C ALA A 172 16.46 -2.55 26.31
N SER A 173 17.16 -3.22 25.40
CA SER A 173 16.67 -3.51 24.06
C SER A 173 16.64 -5.00 23.80
N ASN A 174 15.65 -5.42 23.00
CA ASN A 174 15.50 -6.78 22.50
C ASN A 174 15.47 -7.84 23.62
N LEU A 175 14.56 -7.61 24.58
CA LEU A 175 14.34 -8.51 25.71
C LEU A 175 13.49 -9.72 25.32
N SER A 176 13.76 -10.88 25.94
CA SER A 176 12.92 -12.07 25.81
C SER A 176 11.55 -11.86 26.47
N PRO A 177 10.50 -12.59 26.04
CA PRO A 177 9.19 -12.54 26.70
C PRO A 177 9.26 -12.84 28.21
N GLU A 178 10.19 -13.70 28.63
CA GLU A 178 10.44 -14.02 30.04
C GLU A 178 10.98 -12.81 30.82
N HIS A 179 11.92 -12.06 30.23
CA HIS A 179 12.43 -10.82 30.82
C HIS A 179 11.35 -9.74 30.90
N LEU A 180 10.50 -9.61 29.85
CA LEU A 180 9.38 -8.67 29.87
C LEU A 180 8.37 -9.01 30.98
N LYS A 181 8.07 -10.30 31.17
CA LYS A 181 7.19 -10.76 32.27
C LYS A 181 7.77 -10.45 33.65
N ALA A 182 9.08 -10.61 33.83
CA ALA A 182 9.75 -10.27 35.09
C ALA A 182 9.73 -8.76 35.38
N ILE A 183 9.93 -7.93 34.36
CA ILE A 183 9.79 -6.47 34.46
C ILE A 183 8.34 -6.08 34.80
N ALA A 184 7.36 -6.68 34.12
CA ALA A 184 5.94 -6.46 34.36
C ALA A 184 5.56 -6.71 35.83
N LEU A 185 6.00 -7.86 36.37
CA LEU A 185 5.83 -8.23 37.78
C LEU A 185 6.49 -7.25 38.75
N ALA A 186 7.72 -6.81 38.46
CA ALA A 186 8.45 -5.88 39.33
C ALA A 186 7.83 -4.48 39.37
N LEU A 187 7.21 -4.04 38.26
CA LEU A 187 6.62 -2.71 38.13
C LEU A 187 5.12 -2.67 38.49
N GLY A 188 4.49 -3.82 38.70
CA GLY A 188 3.04 -3.91 38.93
C GLY A 188 2.20 -3.57 37.70
N VAL A 189 2.74 -3.75 36.48
CA VAL A 189 2.06 -3.48 35.21
C VAL A 189 1.76 -4.82 34.51
N SER A 190 0.66 -4.90 33.74
CA SER A 190 0.36 -6.10 32.95
C SER A 190 1.39 -6.32 31.84
N GLN A 191 1.82 -7.56 31.63
CA GLN A 191 2.70 -7.96 30.53
C GLN A 191 2.13 -7.54 29.17
N ILE A 192 0.81 -7.65 28.99
CA ILE A 192 0.11 -7.29 27.75
C ILE A 192 0.27 -5.78 27.47
N THR A 193 0.25 -4.93 28.49
CA THR A 193 0.43 -3.48 28.33
C THR A 193 1.82 -3.15 27.81
N ILE A 194 2.86 -3.80 28.36
CA ILE A 194 4.26 -3.62 27.93
C ILE A 194 4.45 -4.16 26.51
N GLU A 195 3.96 -5.36 26.23
CA GLU A 195 4.05 -5.96 24.90
C GLU A 195 3.32 -5.13 23.86
N THR A 196 2.10 -4.67 24.15
CA THR A 196 1.33 -3.80 23.24
C THR A 196 2.05 -2.48 22.98
N ALA A 197 2.63 -1.86 24.02
CA ALA A 197 3.43 -0.64 23.85
C ALA A 197 4.67 -0.84 22.96
N LEU A 198 5.26 -2.03 22.97
CA LEU A 198 6.45 -2.40 22.19
C LEU A 198 6.14 -3.03 20.81
N LEU A 199 4.92 -3.52 20.59
CA LEU A 199 4.46 -4.17 19.36
C LEU A 199 3.73 -3.21 18.43
N GLU A 200 2.92 -2.31 18.98
CA GLU A 200 2.17 -1.36 18.18
C GLU A 200 3.11 -0.33 17.53
N SER A 201 2.70 0.23 16.39
CA SER A 201 3.06 1.57 15.95
C SER A 201 2.48 2.58 16.95
N SER A 202 2.92 2.48 18.20
CA SER A 202 2.26 3.03 19.36
C SER A 202 2.42 4.54 19.30
N PHE A 203 1.27 5.18 19.12
CA PHE A 203 1.18 6.60 19.21
C PHE A 203 1.66 7.09 20.58
N PRO A 204 2.20 8.32 20.65
CA PRO A 204 2.59 8.91 21.91
C PRO A 204 1.47 8.77 22.95
N ARG A 205 1.76 8.23 24.15
CA ARG A 205 0.78 8.02 25.22
C ARG A 205 1.42 8.16 26.60
N ILE A 206 0.68 8.72 27.55
CA ILE A 206 1.05 8.82 28.96
C ILE A 206 0.01 8.09 29.80
N GLU A 207 0.45 7.07 30.54
CA GLU A 207 -0.35 6.33 31.51
C GLU A 207 0.31 6.44 32.89
N SER A 208 -0.39 7.11 33.81
CA SER A 208 0.08 7.28 35.19
C SER A 208 -0.26 6.02 35.99
N GLY A 209 0.76 5.35 36.49
CA GLY A 209 0.64 4.27 37.48
C GLY A 209 0.93 4.76 38.90
N PRO A 210 0.83 3.87 39.91
CA PRO A 210 1.03 4.22 41.31
C PRO A 210 2.49 4.55 41.67
N ILE A 211 3.45 3.93 40.99
CA ILE A 211 4.90 4.10 41.26
C ILE A 211 5.64 4.60 40.01
N TRP A 212 5.20 4.16 38.83
CA TRP A 212 5.82 4.48 37.55
C TRP A 212 4.79 5.11 36.62
N THR A 213 5.20 6.10 35.85
CA THR A 213 4.43 6.62 34.71
C THR A 213 4.99 6.03 33.43
N ALA A 214 4.14 5.36 32.67
CA ALA A 214 4.49 4.81 31.36
C ALA A 214 4.29 5.90 30.30
N PHE A 215 5.36 6.21 29.58
CA PHE A 215 5.36 7.10 28.42
C PHE A 215 5.81 6.33 27.20
N THR A 216 4.91 6.09 26.28
CA THR A 216 5.23 5.43 25.01
C THR A 216 5.44 6.50 23.95
N ILE A 217 6.52 6.39 23.18
CA ILE A 217 6.83 7.30 22.07
C ILE A 217 7.46 6.52 20.92
N SER A 218 7.16 6.92 19.69
CA SER A 218 7.73 6.32 18.49
C SER A 218 8.90 7.17 18.00
N LEU A 219 10.11 6.61 17.99
CA LEU A 219 11.28 7.28 17.43
C LEU A 219 11.33 7.05 15.92
N PRO A 220 11.39 8.13 15.11
CA PRO A 220 11.68 8.00 13.69
C PRO A 220 13.09 7.43 13.47
N SER A 221 13.25 6.53 12.51
CA SER A 221 14.58 6.11 12.06
C SER A 221 15.21 7.20 11.19
N ALA A 222 16.54 7.38 11.31
CA ALA A 222 17.29 8.33 10.50
C ALA A 222 17.56 7.81 9.07
N GLU A 223 17.56 6.49 8.88
CA GLU A 223 17.85 5.83 7.59
C GLU A 223 16.57 5.58 6.79
N GLU A 224 15.55 5.02 7.44
CA GLU A 224 14.28 4.67 6.80
C GLU A 224 13.14 5.55 7.30
N VAL A 225 12.58 6.38 6.41
CA VAL A 225 11.51 7.33 6.73
C VAL A 225 10.22 6.64 7.21
N THR A 226 9.99 5.39 6.79
CA THR A 226 8.85 4.55 7.19
C THR A 226 9.06 3.87 8.54
N HIS A 227 10.31 3.63 8.94
CA HIS A 227 10.61 2.84 10.12
C HIS A 227 10.43 3.68 11.38
N ARG A 228 9.66 3.14 12.33
CA ARG A 228 9.42 3.72 13.65
C ARG A 228 9.85 2.72 14.69
N ILE A 229 10.67 3.16 15.63
CA ILE A 229 11.11 2.33 16.76
C ILE A 229 10.23 2.73 17.95
N PRO A 230 9.25 1.90 18.35
CA PRO A 230 8.49 2.17 19.55
C PRO A 230 9.41 2.04 20.76
N VAL A 231 9.34 3.04 21.64
CA VAL A 231 10.10 3.13 22.88
C VAL A 231 9.13 3.37 24.01
N LEU A 232 9.14 2.46 24.98
CA LEU A 232 8.41 2.60 26.23
C LEU A 232 9.37 3.13 27.28
N LEU A 233 9.07 4.30 27.83
CA LEU A 233 9.75 4.88 28.98
C LEU A 233 8.90 4.67 30.22
N LEU A 234 9.51 4.15 31.27
CA LEU A 234 8.91 3.99 32.58
C LEU A 234 9.65 4.96 33.50
N ILE A 235 8.90 5.93 34.01
CA ILE A 235 9.45 7.12 34.64
C ILE A 235 9.05 7.15 36.11
N SER A 236 10.05 7.34 36.96
CA SER A 236 9.91 7.76 38.35
C SER A 236 10.50 9.16 38.52
N GLU A 237 10.38 9.77 39.70
CA GLU A 237 10.90 11.11 39.97
C GLU A 237 12.42 11.21 39.69
N ASN A 238 13.16 10.16 40.08
CA ASN A 238 14.61 10.14 40.00
C ASN A 238 15.19 9.05 39.10
N SER A 239 14.36 8.22 38.46
CA SER A 239 14.81 7.02 37.75
C SER A 239 14.05 6.85 36.45
N ILE A 240 14.70 6.30 35.43
CA ILE A 240 14.06 6.03 34.14
C ILE A 240 14.50 4.68 33.56
N LEU A 241 13.53 3.88 33.15
CA LEU A 241 13.74 2.64 32.41
C LEU A 241 13.19 2.80 31.00
N SER A 242 14.03 2.58 29.99
CA SER A 242 13.62 2.63 28.58
C SER A 242 13.69 1.24 27.96
N LEU A 243 12.61 0.82 27.32
CA LEU A 243 12.44 -0.47 26.68
C LEU A 243 12.22 -0.27 25.18
N SER A 244 12.91 -1.05 24.35
CA SER A 244 12.69 -1.07 22.89
C SER A 244 12.93 -2.46 22.31
N ARG A 245 12.34 -2.74 21.15
CA ARG A 245 12.63 -3.99 20.40
C ARG A 245 13.91 -3.90 19.58
N HIS A 246 14.21 -2.71 19.07
CA HIS A 246 15.43 -2.44 18.31
C HIS A 246 16.40 -1.60 19.15
N PRO A 247 17.70 -1.89 19.11
CA PRO A 247 18.68 -1.00 19.70
C PRO A 247 18.62 0.33 18.95
N PHE A 248 18.43 1.42 19.67
CA PHE A 248 18.49 2.75 19.07
C PHE A 248 19.59 3.56 19.73
N ASP A 249 20.31 4.31 18.91
CA ASP A 249 21.51 4.99 19.38
C ASP A 249 21.14 6.21 20.21
N LEU A 250 21.56 6.18 21.47
CA LEU A 250 21.46 7.24 22.46
C LEU A 250 22.86 7.76 22.82
N ARG A 251 23.88 7.58 21.95
CA ARG A 251 25.26 8.00 22.22
C ARG A 251 25.46 9.51 22.41
N ARG A 252 24.50 10.36 22.01
CA ARG A 252 24.59 11.83 22.13
C ARG A 252 23.76 12.40 23.29
N LEU A 253 23.85 11.79 24.48
CA LEU A 253 23.19 12.29 25.69
C LEU A 253 24.01 13.37 26.42
N HIS A 254 24.40 14.42 25.72
CA HIS A 254 24.85 15.65 26.41
C HIS A 254 23.63 16.39 26.94
N MET A 255 23.16 15.98 28.11
CA MET A 255 22.06 16.65 28.79
C MET A 255 22.56 17.96 29.41
N LYS A 256 22.05 19.11 28.92
CA LYS A 256 22.32 20.42 29.55
C LYS A 256 21.98 20.37 31.04
N ALA A 257 22.81 21.03 31.87
CA ALA A 257 22.52 21.18 33.30
C ALA A 257 21.14 21.81 33.49
N SER A 258 20.34 21.26 34.39
CA SER A 258 18.96 21.65 34.62
C SER A 258 18.62 21.49 36.09
N THR A 259 17.70 22.32 36.58
CA THR A 259 17.12 22.25 37.92
C THR A 259 16.04 21.17 38.05
N LEU A 260 15.68 20.51 36.95
CA LEU A 260 14.73 19.40 36.90
C LEU A 260 15.29 18.15 37.57
N SER A 261 14.42 17.39 38.25
CA SER A 261 14.72 16.03 38.71
C SER A 261 15.15 15.13 37.56
N TRP A 262 15.93 14.09 37.85
CA TRP A 262 16.57 13.26 36.83
C TRP A 262 15.57 12.62 35.86
N GLY A 263 14.44 12.10 36.37
CA GLY A 263 13.41 11.46 35.56
C GLY A 263 12.83 12.39 34.48
N PRO A 264 12.16 13.51 34.85
CA PRO A 264 11.66 14.49 33.90
C PRO A 264 12.72 15.02 32.94
N ARG A 265 13.94 15.27 33.41
CA ARG A 265 15.04 15.77 32.58
C ARG A 265 15.39 14.79 31.45
N CYS A 266 15.43 13.49 31.74
CA CYS A 266 15.68 12.46 30.71
C CYS A 266 14.53 12.38 29.69
N VAL A 267 13.28 12.48 30.15
CA VAL A 267 12.09 12.39 29.28
C VAL A 267 12.04 13.56 28.31
N LEU A 268 12.17 14.79 28.80
CA LEU A 268 12.18 15.98 27.94
C LEU A 268 13.34 15.96 26.94
N HIS A 269 14.48 15.41 27.34
CA HIS A 269 15.60 15.22 26.42
C HIS A 269 15.28 14.21 25.29
N ILE A 270 14.64 13.08 25.60
CA ILE A 270 14.22 12.10 24.58
C ILE A 270 13.17 12.70 23.64
N ILE A 271 12.22 13.48 24.17
CA ILE A 271 11.23 14.19 23.37
C ILE A 271 11.92 15.17 22.42
N GLY A 272 12.88 15.97 22.91
CA GLY A 272 13.68 16.85 22.06
C GLY A 272 14.40 16.08 20.94
N GLN A 273 15.00 14.92 21.24
CA GLN A 273 15.61 14.08 20.20
C GLN A 273 14.60 13.55 19.17
N VAL A 274 13.37 13.22 19.60
CA VAL A 274 12.29 12.82 18.70
C VAL A 274 11.91 13.98 17.77
N LEU A 275 11.78 15.20 18.31
CA LEU A 275 11.49 16.41 17.54
C LEU A 275 12.59 16.73 16.53
N THR A 276 13.86 16.70 16.93
CA THR A 276 15.00 16.89 16.00
C THR A 276 14.98 15.86 14.86
N ARG A 277 14.65 14.60 15.14
CA ARG A 277 14.52 13.59 14.07
C ARG A 277 13.32 13.87 13.16
N HIS A 278 12.21 14.35 13.70
CA HIS A 278 11.07 14.77 12.89
C HIS A 278 11.39 15.99 12.02
N GLU A 279 12.19 16.94 12.52
CA GLU A 279 12.69 18.08 11.75
C GLU A 279 13.56 17.63 10.57
N GLU A 280 14.53 16.73 10.80
CA GLU A 280 15.35 16.16 9.73
C GLU A 280 14.49 15.44 8.67
N LEU A 281 13.47 14.70 9.10
CA LEU A 281 12.54 14.03 8.19
C LEU A 281 11.66 15.01 7.42
N ALA A 282 11.16 16.06 8.08
CA ALA A 282 10.38 17.11 7.45
C ALA A 282 11.17 17.78 6.34
N GLY A 283 12.41 18.19 6.61
CA GLY A 283 13.29 18.79 5.60
C GLY A 283 13.53 17.90 4.38
N ARG A 284 13.71 16.58 4.59
CA ARG A 284 13.81 15.60 3.48
C ARG A 284 12.51 15.50 2.70
N MET A 285 11.36 15.41 3.37
CA MET A 285 10.06 15.31 2.72
C MET A 285 9.76 16.57 1.90
N GLU A 286 10.01 17.76 2.43
CA GLU A 286 9.87 19.01 1.68
C GLU A 286 10.76 19.06 0.45
N GLN A 287 12.00 18.56 0.53
CA GLN A 287 12.88 18.47 -0.62
C GLN A 287 12.30 17.54 -1.69
N MET A 288 11.70 16.42 -1.29
CA MET A 288 10.99 15.53 -2.22
C MET A 288 9.77 16.21 -2.84
N VAL A 289 9.01 17.01 -2.08
CA VAL A 289 7.91 17.83 -2.63
C VAL A 289 8.44 18.78 -3.69
N ARG A 290 9.48 19.56 -3.38
CA ARG A 290 10.11 20.50 -4.34
C ARG A 290 10.62 19.80 -5.60
N GLN A 291 11.13 18.58 -5.48
CA GLN A 291 11.55 17.78 -6.65
C GLN A 291 10.35 17.38 -7.53
N LEU A 292 9.24 16.98 -6.92
CA LEU A 292 8.00 16.67 -7.65
C LEU A 292 7.38 17.91 -8.29
N GLU A 293 7.44 19.07 -7.63
CA GLU A 293 6.98 20.36 -8.17
C GLU A 293 7.80 20.81 -9.38
N ALA A 294 9.10 20.50 -9.41
CA ALA A 294 9.99 20.87 -10.50
C ALA A 294 9.79 20.01 -11.77
N LEU A 295 9.07 18.89 -11.68
CA LEU A 295 8.84 18.02 -12.83
C LEU A 295 7.84 18.68 -13.81
N PRO A 296 8.17 18.76 -15.11
CA PRO A 296 7.24 19.26 -16.10
C PRO A 296 5.99 18.38 -16.15
N VAL A 297 4.83 18.99 -16.03
CA VAL A 297 3.55 18.26 -15.95
C VAL A 297 3.25 17.44 -17.21
N ILE A 298 3.82 17.82 -18.35
CA ILE A 298 3.63 17.16 -19.64
C ILE A 298 4.46 15.87 -19.76
N GLU A 299 5.50 15.70 -18.92
CA GLU A 299 6.46 14.59 -18.99
C GLU A 299 6.34 13.60 -17.83
N SER A 300 5.35 13.74 -16.95
CA SER A 300 5.26 12.92 -15.73
C SER A 300 5.23 11.43 -16.05
N PRO A 301 6.28 10.68 -15.66
CA PRO A 301 6.32 9.24 -15.86
C PRO A 301 5.29 8.55 -14.96
N GLU A 302 4.99 7.27 -15.24
CA GLU A 302 4.18 6.41 -14.35
C GLU A 302 4.74 6.37 -12.90
N SER A 303 6.03 6.69 -12.72
CA SER A 303 6.65 6.83 -11.40
C SER A 303 6.14 8.03 -10.59
N PHE A 304 5.66 9.10 -11.22
CA PHE A 304 5.18 10.31 -10.54
C PHE A 304 4.11 9.95 -9.52
N PHE A 305 3.00 9.32 -9.94
CA PHE A 305 1.93 8.95 -9.01
C PHE A 305 2.42 8.03 -7.90
N ARG A 306 3.30 7.07 -8.20
CA ARG A 306 3.87 6.17 -7.19
C ARG A 306 4.64 6.94 -6.12
N GLU A 307 5.51 7.86 -6.54
CA GLU A 307 6.32 8.70 -5.66
C GLU A 307 5.44 9.67 -4.86
N THR A 308 4.47 10.32 -5.50
CA THR A 308 3.53 11.25 -4.86
C THR A 308 2.63 10.55 -3.84
N PHE A 309 2.12 9.35 -4.15
CA PHE A 309 1.35 8.55 -3.18
C PHE A 309 2.22 8.03 -2.02
N HIS A 310 3.45 7.61 -2.31
CA HIS A 310 4.39 7.21 -1.27
C HIS A 310 4.69 8.38 -0.34
N LEU A 311 5.03 9.56 -0.88
CA LEU A 311 5.29 10.77 -0.11
C LEU A 311 4.07 11.22 0.69
N LYS A 312 2.86 11.21 0.10
CA LYS A 312 1.60 11.47 0.81
C LYS A 312 1.44 10.56 2.03
N ARG A 313 1.74 9.26 1.89
CA ARG A 313 1.65 8.29 3.00
C ARG A 313 2.67 8.61 4.11
N LEU A 314 3.90 8.96 3.73
CA LEU A 314 4.95 9.36 4.66
C LEU A 314 4.55 10.61 5.46
N LEU A 315 4.12 11.66 4.76
CA LEU A 315 3.64 12.92 5.35
C LEU A 315 2.43 12.69 6.26
N SER A 316 1.47 11.86 5.84
CA SER A 316 0.28 11.55 6.66
C SER A 316 0.64 10.82 7.96
N THR A 317 1.64 9.94 7.90
CA THR A 317 2.15 9.24 9.09
C THR A 317 2.82 10.23 10.05
N ALA A 318 3.74 11.06 9.54
CA ALA A 318 4.43 12.07 10.32
C ALA A 318 3.46 13.09 10.94
N LYS A 319 2.46 13.55 10.17
CA LYS A 319 1.39 14.45 10.64
C LYS A 319 0.68 13.86 11.86
N GLY A 320 0.27 12.59 11.76
CA GLY A 320 -0.40 11.90 12.86
C GLY A 320 0.48 11.82 14.11
N ASP A 321 1.76 11.47 13.94
CA ASP A 321 2.70 11.33 15.05
C ASP A 321 2.91 12.66 15.79
N LEU A 322 3.15 13.73 15.04
CA LEU A 322 3.34 15.08 15.57
C LEU A 322 2.07 15.62 16.21
N TRP A 323 0.89 15.42 15.61
CA TRP A 323 -0.38 15.85 16.19
C TRP A 323 -0.59 15.29 17.60
N ARG A 324 -0.28 14.00 17.78
CA ARG A 324 -0.47 13.32 19.07
C ARG A 324 0.62 13.69 20.07
N LEU A 325 1.86 13.83 19.61
CA LEU A 325 2.96 14.31 20.45
C LEU A 325 2.65 15.71 20.97
N ARG A 326 2.27 16.64 20.07
CA ARG A 326 1.85 18.00 20.40
C ARG A 326 0.76 18.01 21.47
N GLY A 327 -0.33 17.28 21.25
CA GLY A 327 -1.44 17.23 22.22
C GLY A 327 -1.01 16.70 23.60
N LEU A 328 -0.06 15.77 23.68
CA LEU A 328 0.50 15.32 24.96
C LEU A 328 1.37 16.37 25.63
N LEU A 329 2.20 17.08 24.86
CA LEU A 329 3.06 18.14 25.38
C LEU A 329 2.23 19.32 25.91
N GLU A 330 1.14 19.68 25.21
CA GLU A 330 0.16 20.66 25.70
C GLU A 330 -0.49 20.19 27.01
N MET A 331 -0.97 18.94 27.08
CA MET A 331 -1.54 18.41 28.32
C MET A 331 -0.54 18.37 29.48
N LEU A 332 0.75 18.18 29.20
CA LEU A 332 1.82 18.24 30.20
C LEU A 332 2.12 19.69 30.63
N ALA A 333 2.17 20.62 29.68
CA ALA A 333 2.39 22.04 29.94
C ALA A 333 1.24 22.64 30.79
N ASP A 334 -0.01 22.30 30.46
CA ASP A 334 -1.21 22.71 31.21
C ASP A 334 -1.34 22.02 32.57
N GLY A 335 -0.62 20.90 32.76
CA GLY A 335 -0.74 20.07 33.96
C GLY A 335 -1.97 19.16 34.03
N ARG A 336 -2.69 18.99 32.92
CA ARG A 336 -3.78 17.99 32.77
C ARG A 336 -3.25 16.56 32.87
N ARG A 337 -1.97 16.36 32.52
CA ARG A 337 -1.20 15.14 32.78
C ARG A 337 0.03 15.50 33.61
N GLN A 338 0.45 14.57 34.46
CA GLN A 338 1.59 14.78 35.36
C GLN A 338 2.71 13.80 35.03
N LEU A 339 3.94 14.32 35.04
CA LEU A 339 5.15 13.53 35.07
C LEU A 339 5.66 13.48 36.52
N PRO A 340 6.04 12.30 37.05
CA PRO A 340 6.61 12.20 38.39
C PRO A 340 7.84 13.11 38.52
N GLY A 341 7.86 13.96 39.55
CA GLY A 341 8.96 14.90 39.80
C GLY A 341 8.92 16.22 39.02
N LEU A 342 7.91 16.45 38.16
CA LEU A 342 7.74 17.72 37.46
C LEU A 342 6.82 18.65 38.25
N THR A 343 7.38 19.69 38.88
CA THR A 343 6.60 20.66 39.67
C THR A 343 5.81 21.64 38.77
N PRO A 344 4.74 22.29 39.27
CA PRO A 344 3.98 23.27 38.49
C PRO A 344 4.85 24.38 37.88
N ASP A 345 5.80 24.91 38.65
CA ASP A 345 6.73 25.96 38.20
C ASP A 345 7.67 25.48 37.09
N GLN A 346 7.97 24.18 37.06
CA GLN A 346 8.84 23.55 36.07
C GLN A 346 8.13 23.18 34.76
N ARG A 347 6.78 23.21 34.72
CA ARG A 347 5.99 22.90 33.51
C ARG A 347 6.29 23.84 32.34
N ALA A 348 6.74 25.07 32.63
CA ALA A 348 7.23 26.00 31.62
C ALA A 348 8.36 25.42 30.75
N SER A 349 9.11 24.43 31.26
CA SER A 349 10.16 23.74 30.50
C SER A 349 9.62 22.86 29.35
N VAL A 350 8.32 22.52 29.36
CA VAL A 350 7.67 21.70 28.33
C VAL A 350 7.14 22.56 27.18
N VAL A 351 6.81 23.83 27.45
CA VAL A 351 6.21 24.76 26.48
C VAL A 351 7.02 24.86 25.18
N PRO A 352 8.35 25.05 25.19
CA PRO A 352 9.13 25.13 23.94
C PRO A 352 9.04 23.86 23.10
N LEU A 353 8.97 22.68 23.73
CA LEU A 353 8.83 21.41 23.01
C LEU A 353 7.43 21.27 22.38
N ALA A 354 6.39 21.81 23.04
CA ALA A 354 5.04 21.83 22.50
C ALA A 354 4.95 22.76 21.27
N GLU A 355 5.56 23.95 21.36
CA GLU A 355 5.66 24.91 20.25
C GLU A 355 6.44 24.33 19.06
N GLU A 356 7.56 23.66 19.32
CA GLU A 356 8.35 22.98 18.28
C GLU A 356 7.55 21.84 17.61
N ALA A 357 6.79 21.07 18.39
CA ALA A 357 5.91 20.03 17.85
C ALA A 357 4.77 20.59 16.97
N GLU A 358 4.19 21.74 17.35
CA GLU A 358 3.19 22.45 16.54
C GLU A 358 3.80 22.96 15.24
N TYR A 359 4.95 23.64 15.31
CA TYR A 359 5.63 24.14 14.12
C TYR A 359 5.94 23.02 13.11
N LEU A 360 6.46 21.89 13.59
CA LEU A 360 6.72 20.73 12.74
C LEU A 360 5.42 20.11 12.19
N TYR A 361 4.34 20.11 12.97
CA TYR A 361 3.03 19.64 12.51
C TYR A 361 2.52 20.50 11.36
N GLU A 362 2.54 21.83 11.49
CA GLU A 362 2.13 22.76 10.44
C GLU A 362 2.99 22.60 9.18
N THR A 363 4.30 22.46 9.34
CA THR A 363 5.25 22.25 8.24
C THR A 363 4.90 20.99 7.43
N ILE A 364 4.68 19.86 8.13
CA ILE A 364 4.29 18.61 7.49
C ILE A 364 2.90 18.70 6.85
N ASP A 365 1.96 19.42 7.46
CA ASP A 365 0.63 19.57 6.88
C ASP A 365 0.63 20.42 5.61
N ASN A 366 1.41 21.51 5.59
CA ASN A 366 1.61 22.33 4.40
C ASN A 366 2.23 21.52 3.26
N ALA A 367 3.28 20.74 3.55
CA ALA A 367 3.90 19.86 2.56
C ALA A 367 2.91 18.81 2.04
N ARG A 368 2.04 18.27 2.90
CA ARG A 368 0.98 17.34 2.50
C ARG A 368 -0.04 18.00 1.57
N GLU A 369 -0.42 19.24 1.86
CA GLU A 369 -1.36 19.99 1.04
C GLU A 369 -0.76 20.32 -0.34
N SER A 370 0.51 20.71 -0.41
CA SER A 370 1.23 20.87 -1.69
C SER A 370 1.20 19.58 -2.52
N VAL A 371 1.46 18.43 -1.90
CA VAL A 371 1.40 17.13 -2.57
C VAL A 371 -0.01 16.81 -3.10
N LEU A 372 -1.06 17.15 -2.35
CA LEU A 372 -2.44 16.96 -2.81
C LEU A 372 -2.77 17.88 -4.00
N SER A 373 -2.38 19.16 -3.92
CA SER A 373 -2.54 20.11 -5.01
C SER A 373 -1.81 19.67 -6.29
N LEU A 374 -0.61 19.10 -6.15
CA LEU A 374 0.12 18.52 -7.28
C LEU A 374 -0.59 17.33 -7.92
N ILE A 375 -1.19 16.45 -7.12
CA ILE A 375 -2.00 15.34 -7.64
C ILE A 375 -3.19 15.88 -8.43
N GLU A 376 -3.91 16.85 -7.87
CA GLU A 376 -5.10 17.45 -8.51
C GLU A 376 -4.74 18.14 -9.82
N LEU A 377 -3.70 18.97 -9.83
CA LEU A 377 -3.20 19.63 -11.04
C LEU A 377 -2.84 18.61 -12.13
N HIS A 378 -2.21 17.50 -11.75
CA HIS A 378 -1.84 16.45 -12.70
C HIS A 378 -3.05 15.71 -13.28
N LEU A 379 -4.06 15.45 -12.45
CA LEU A 379 -5.32 14.86 -12.88
C LEU A 379 -6.09 15.80 -13.83
N ASP A 380 -6.11 17.10 -13.54
CA ASP A 380 -6.78 18.10 -14.37
C ASP A 380 -6.13 18.20 -15.76
N ILE A 381 -4.80 18.13 -15.85
CA ILE A 381 -4.09 18.15 -17.13
C ILE A 381 -4.34 16.86 -17.91
N ALA A 382 -4.28 15.68 -17.26
CA ALA A 382 -4.60 14.42 -17.91
C ALA A 382 -6.06 14.38 -18.43
N ALA A 383 -7.00 14.94 -17.66
CA ALA A 383 -8.39 15.08 -18.06
C ALA A 383 -8.53 16.06 -19.24
N HIS A 384 -7.79 17.17 -19.24
CA HIS A 384 -7.79 18.12 -20.34
C HIS A 384 -7.27 17.47 -21.64
N ASP A 385 -6.17 16.72 -21.57
CA ASP A 385 -5.59 16.04 -22.73
C ASP A 385 -6.52 14.95 -23.27
N THR A 386 -7.12 14.16 -22.37
CA THR A 386 -8.12 13.16 -22.75
C THR A 386 -9.32 13.81 -23.43
N ASN A 387 -9.84 14.90 -22.87
CA ASN A 387 -10.97 15.64 -23.45
C ASN A 387 -10.61 16.24 -24.82
N ARG A 388 -9.39 16.77 -24.97
CA ARG A 388 -8.87 17.27 -26.25
C ARG A 388 -8.79 16.14 -27.29
N PHE A 389 -8.26 14.98 -26.92
CA PHE A 389 -8.20 13.81 -27.79
C PHE A 389 -9.59 13.32 -28.20
N MET A 390 -10.53 13.23 -27.26
CA MET A 390 -11.91 12.83 -27.52
C MET A 390 -12.62 13.81 -28.47
N ARG A 391 -12.42 15.12 -28.30
CA ARG A 391 -12.91 16.14 -29.23
C ARG A 391 -12.34 15.94 -30.64
N LEU A 392 -11.03 15.71 -30.75
CA LEU A 392 -10.37 15.51 -32.04
C LEU A 392 -10.88 14.25 -32.74
N LEU A 393 -11.03 13.14 -32.01
CA LEU A 393 -11.59 11.91 -32.53
C LEU A 393 -13.04 12.08 -32.99
N ALA A 394 -13.86 12.83 -32.25
CA ALA A 394 -15.24 13.13 -32.63
C ALA A 394 -15.31 13.98 -33.91
N ILE A 395 -14.43 14.98 -34.07
CA ILE A 395 -14.34 15.80 -35.27
C ILE A 395 -13.96 14.94 -36.48
N VAL A 396 -12.87 14.17 -36.38
CA VAL A 396 -12.39 13.31 -37.48
C VAL A 396 -13.46 12.28 -37.86
N THR A 397 -14.08 11.62 -36.88
CA THR A 397 -15.15 10.65 -37.12
C THR A 397 -16.34 11.28 -37.82
N THR A 398 -16.80 12.45 -37.36
CA THR A 398 -17.95 13.14 -37.96
C THR A 398 -17.67 13.57 -39.40
N LEU A 399 -16.48 14.11 -39.66
CA LEU A 399 -16.07 14.53 -41.01
C LEU A 399 -15.92 13.34 -41.96
N ALA A 400 -15.44 12.19 -41.48
CA ALA A 400 -15.33 10.97 -42.26
C ALA A 400 -16.68 10.28 -42.50
N LEU A 401 -17.62 10.40 -41.55
CA LEU A 401 -18.95 9.78 -41.64
C LEU A 401 -19.77 10.36 -42.79
N ILE A 402 -19.67 11.66 -43.05
CA ILE A 402 -20.43 12.36 -44.11
C ILE A 402 -20.21 11.71 -45.50
N PRO A 403 -18.97 11.65 -46.04
CA PRO A 403 -18.73 11.00 -47.33
C PRO A 403 -18.95 9.49 -47.28
N ALA A 404 -18.71 8.83 -46.14
CA ALA A 404 -18.95 7.38 -46.00
C ALA A 404 -20.43 7.02 -46.12
N VAL A 405 -21.33 7.78 -45.48
CA VAL A 405 -22.78 7.56 -45.55
C VAL A 405 -23.31 7.90 -46.94
N ILE A 406 -22.92 9.04 -47.51
CA ILE A 406 -23.35 9.45 -48.86
C ILE A 406 -22.84 8.46 -49.91
N GLY A 407 -21.56 8.07 -49.83
CA GLY A 407 -20.96 7.07 -50.70
C GLY A 407 -21.58 5.69 -50.52
N GLY A 408 -21.91 5.30 -49.29
CA GLY A 408 -22.61 4.04 -49.00
C GLY A 408 -24.02 3.99 -49.58
N LEU A 409 -24.79 5.08 -49.46
CA LEU A 409 -26.16 5.17 -49.98
C LEU A 409 -26.20 5.19 -51.51
N LEU A 410 -25.26 5.88 -52.15
CA LEU A 410 -25.18 5.97 -53.61
C LEU A 410 -24.44 4.78 -54.25
N GLY A 411 -23.63 4.06 -53.48
CA GLY A 411 -22.96 2.82 -53.88
C GLY A 411 -23.84 1.57 -53.79
N MET A 412 -25.12 1.72 -53.46
CA MET A 412 -26.06 0.60 -53.44
C MET A 412 -26.38 0.13 -54.86
N ASN A 413 -26.23 -1.16 -55.13
CA ASN A 413 -26.56 -1.78 -56.41
C ASN A 413 -28.09 -1.96 -56.56
N LEU A 414 -28.82 -0.88 -56.78
CA LEU A 414 -30.25 -0.88 -57.09
C LEU A 414 -30.45 -0.99 -58.61
N GLY A 415 -31.42 -1.81 -59.06
CA GLY A 415 -31.64 -2.13 -60.48
C GLY A 415 -32.09 -0.95 -61.36
N GLU A 416 -32.75 0.06 -60.78
CA GLU A 416 -33.00 1.37 -61.37
C GLU A 416 -32.57 2.43 -60.37
N ALA A 417 -31.67 3.34 -60.75
CA ALA A 417 -31.25 4.43 -59.87
C ALA A 417 -32.41 5.43 -59.74
N PRO A 418 -32.99 5.63 -58.54
CA PRO A 418 -34.16 6.50 -58.36
C PRO A 418 -33.82 8.01 -58.41
N TRP A 419 -32.54 8.38 -58.58
CA TRP A 419 -32.05 9.75 -58.50
C TRP A 419 -31.31 10.15 -59.78
N SER A 420 -31.68 11.30 -60.39
CA SER A 420 -31.08 11.84 -61.62
C SER A 420 -29.87 12.76 -61.37
N VAL A 421 -29.08 12.48 -60.34
CA VAL A 421 -27.97 13.33 -59.88
C VAL A 421 -26.64 12.89 -60.49
N THR A 422 -25.84 13.84 -60.94
CA THR A 422 -24.47 13.56 -61.43
C THR A 422 -23.49 13.35 -60.29
N LEU A 423 -22.44 12.55 -60.50
CA LEU A 423 -21.37 12.34 -59.52
C LEU A 423 -20.74 13.66 -59.05
N GLY A 424 -20.60 14.64 -59.95
CA GLY A 424 -20.08 15.97 -59.64
C GLY A 424 -20.98 16.77 -58.68
N GLN A 425 -22.31 16.71 -58.85
CA GLN A 425 -23.28 17.35 -57.95
C GLN A 425 -23.25 16.73 -56.55
N VAL A 426 -23.14 15.40 -56.47
CA VAL A 426 -22.99 14.67 -55.19
C VAL A 426 -21.69 15.04 -54.49
N ALA A 427 -20.57 15.04 -55.22
CA ALA A 427 -19.26 15.37 -54.67
C ALA A 427 -19.24 16.82 -54.14
N PHE A 428 -19.83 17.76 -54.89
CA PHE A 428 -19.96 19.15 -54.47
C PHE A 428 -20.83 19.30 -53.21
N GLY A 429 -22.02 18.67 -53.18
CA GLY A 429 -22.91 18.70 -52.01
C GLY A 429 -22.27 18.10 -50.76
N THR A 430 -21.54 16.99 -50.93
CA THR A 430 -20.77 16.34 -49.86
C THR A 430 -19.68 17.26 -49.33
N LEU A 431 -18.90 17.89 -50.23
CA LEU A 431 -17.84 18.83 -49.87
C LEU A 431 -18.41 20.03 -49.09
N VAL A 432 -19.49 20.64 -49.57
CA VAL A 432 -20.16 21.77 -48.90
C VAL A 432 -20.65 21.36 -47.52
N LEU A 433 -21.25 20.18 -47.38
CA LEU A 433 -21.74 19.66 -46.11
C LEU A 433 -20.58 19.41 -45.12
N THR A 434 -19.51 18.76 -45.56
CA THR A 434 -18.32 18.51 -44.75
C THR A 434 -17.66 19.82 -44.31
N LEU A 435 -17.53 20.80 -45.20
CA LEU A 435 -17.00 22.14 -44.87
C LEU A 435 -17.92 22.90 -43.91
N GLY A 436 -19.24 22.80 -44.07
CA GLY A 436 -20.23 23.38 -43.17
C GLY A 436 -20.10 22.81 -41.75
N VAL A 437 -20.02 21.48 -41.63
CA VAL A 437 -19.80 20.82 -40.34
C VAL A 437 -18.45 21.20 -39.72
N LEU A 438 -17.38 21.24 -40.51
CA LEU A 438 -16.06 21.72 -40.05
C LEU A 438 -16.13 23.16 -39.52
N TYR A 439 -16.84 24.05 -40.22
CA TYR A 439 -17.06 25.42 -39.77
C TYR A 439 -17.82 25.48 -38.44
N THR A 440 -18.84 24.63 -38.22
CA THR A 440 -19.53 24.58 -36.92
C THR A 440 -18.61 24.16 -35.77
N PHE A 441 -17.68 23.23 -36.00
CA PHE A 441 -16.67 22.86 -35.01
C PHE A 441 -15.66 23.98 -34.76
N MET A 442 -15.26 24.73 -35.79
CA MET A 442 -14.41 25.91 -35.64
C MET A 442 -15.10 27.00 -34.82
N ALA A 443 -16.36 27.32 -35.13
CA ALA A 443 -17.13 28.34 -34.44
C ALA A 443 -17.34 28.02 -32.95
N LYS A 444 -17.47 26.73 -32.61
CA LYS A 444 -17.56 26.27 -31.21
C LYS A 444 -16.21 26.24 -30.49
N GLY A 445 -15.09 26.52 -31.16
CA GLY A 445 -13.75 26.48 -30.58
C GLY A 445 -13.20 25.07 -30.36
N TRP A 446 -13.80 24.05 -30.97
CA TRP A 446 -13.40 22.65 -30.76
C TRP A 446 -12.10 22.27 -31.48
N LEU A 447 -11.56 23.16 -32.30
CA LEU A 447 -10.27 23.02 -32.99
C LEU A 447 -9.11 23.74 -32.27
N ARG A 448 -9.37 24.44 -31.16
CA ARG A 448 -8.35 25.07 -30.32
C ARG A 448 -7.81 24.11 -29.26
#